data_AF-A0A2V8KE01-F1
#
_entry.id   AF-A0A2V8KE01-F1
#
_cell.length_a   1.000
_cell.length_b   1.000
_cell.length_c   1.000
_cell.angle_alpha   90.00
_cell.angle_beta   90.00
_cell.angle_gamma   90.00
#
_symmetry.space_group_name_H-M   'P 1'
#
loop_
_entity.id
_entity.type
_entity.pdbx_description
1 polymer ?
#
loop_
_entity_poly.entity_id
_entity_poly.type
_entity_poly.pdbx_seq_one_letter_code
_entity_poly.pdbx_strand_id
1 'polypeptide(L)'
;MKNPLDNFDYRVQCDDFFVYELGRLVEEDRASFDDEEFRRLVDAGIHEHVERRLDIRAEIAARLRKLRSMPVRVLQFVEDIEAPLRDVPTIIQSYTDYLIRTLEQCADEKPDEKIEAAADLLLESPEDGSAAERAIETLGSIQSAISARVLAHVISEPILEEDLEVKAYTYVRAMWPLPRPYIFYSLKPHAHEDIPFRWFQLLIDCREASAVDRILEEVLAHAKHPDYREDLLALVELLAEARDPQTEEKILKVFNSEETSRAACEILEGFLKRKQTKTQKGTNIADPWASLERLYKANKKYLAAARLFESGDKAAANRKLDELLREQPDYPFALMLKALT
;
A
#
# COMPACT_ATOMS: atom_id res chain seq x y z
N MET A 1 15.10 25.65 -12.63
CA MET A 1 15.35 24.47 -13.50
C MET A 1 14.01 23.81 -13.74
N LYS A 2 13.70 23.39 -14.98
CA LYS A 2 12.49 22.58 -15.24
C LYS A 2 12.62 21.25 -14.48
N ASN A 3 11.52 20.76 -13.92
CA ASN A 3 11.56 19.51 -13.17
C ASN A 3 11.84 18.37 -14.18
N PRO A 4 12.87 17.53 -13.93
CA PRO A 4 13.24 16.46 -14.86
C PRO A 4 12.16 15.40 -15.09
N LEU A 5 11.14 15.39 -14.24
CA LEU A 5 10.00 14.50 -14.30
C LEU A 5 8.73 15.20 -14.81
N ASP A 6 8.83 16.43 -15.32
CA ASP A 6 7.74 17.08 -16.03
C ASP A 6 7.16 16.12 -17.10
N ASN A 7 5.84 15.91 -17.07
CA ASN A 7 5.12 14.96 -17.94
C ASN A 7 5.57 13.50 -17.78
N PHE A 8 6.00 13.08 -16.60
CA PHE A 8 6.13 11.66 -16.27
C PHE A 8 4.73 11.03 -16.18
N ASP A 9 4.59 9.84 -16.76
CA ASP A 9 3.34 9.08 -16.72
C ASP A 9 3.40 8.05 -15.59
N TYR A 10 2.68 8.32 -14.50
CA TYR A 10 2.59 7.42 -13.34
C TYR A 10 1.57 6.29 -13.53
N ARG A 11 0.86 6.28 -14.67
CA ARG A 11 -0.16 5.30 -15.05
C ARG A 11 -1.31 5.18 -14.04
N VAL A 12 -1.83 6.33 -13.60
CA VAL A 12 -3.02 6.41 -12.74
C VAL A 12 -4.26 6.50 -13.63
N GLN A 13 -5.28 5.70 -13.32
CA GLN A 13 -6.54 5.67 -14.07
C GLN A 13 -7.55 6.66 -13.47
N CYS A 14 -8.62 6.96 -14.21
CA CYS A 14 -9.65 7.90 -13.74
C CYS A 14 -10.49 7.36 -12.57
N ASP A 15 -10.66 6.04 -12.49
CA ASP A 15 -11.36 5.38 -11.38
C ASP A 15 -10.48 5.19 -10.14
N ASP A 16 -9.22 5.64 -10.17
CA ASP A 16 -8.28 5.51 -9.07
C ASP A 16 -8.72 6.33 -7.85
N PHE A 17 -8.55 5.73 -6.67
CA PHE A 17 -8.92 6.34 -5.40
C PHE A 17 -8.27 7.71 -5.17
N PHE A 18 -7.00 7.89 -5.55
CA PHE A 18 -6.29 9.15 -5.31
C PHE A 18 -6.77 10.29 -6.21
N VAL A 19 -7.32 9.97 -7.39
CA VAL A 19 -7.94 10.96 -8.28
C VAL A 19 -9.28 11.41 -7.71
N TYR A 20 -10.10 10.45 -7.29
CA TYR A 20 -11.36 10.75 -6.60
C TYR A 20 -11.14 11.66 -5.38
N GLU A 21 -10.20 11.27 -4.51
CA GLU A 21 -9.98 11.96 -3.24
C GLU A 21 -9.37 13.36 -3.46
N LEU A 22 -8.55 13.52 -4.51
CA LEU A 22 -8.11 14.84 -4.94
C LEU A 22 -9.28 15.70 -5.40
N GLY A 23 -10.22 15.15 -6.16
CA GLY A 23 -11.44 15.84 -6.59
C GLY A 23 -12.22 16.41 -5.42
N ARG A 24 -12.48 15.57 -4.39
CA ARG A 24 -13.14 16.00 -3.15
C ARG A 24 -12.40 17.16 -2.48
N LEU A 25 -11.07 17.06 -2.32
CA LEU A 25 -10.28 18.13 -1.70
C LEU A 25 -10.25 19.42 -2.52
N VAL A 26 -10.33 19.34 -3.85
CA VAL A 26 -10.44 20.52 -4.72
C VAL A 26 -11.81 21.19 -4.53
N GLU A 27 -12.90 20.42 -4.52
CA GLU A 27 -14.26 20.93 -4.29
C GLU A 27 -14.42 21.58 -2.91
N GLU A 28 -13.69 21.08 -1.92
CA GLU A 28 -13.67 21.64 -0.56
C GLU A 28 -12.74 22.86 -0.40
N ASP A 29 -12.06 23.34 -1.46
CA ASP A 29 -11.02 24.38 -1.41
C ASP A 29 -9.82 24.01 -0.49
N ARG A 30 -9.52 22.72 -0.35
CA ARG A 30 -8.50 22.15 0.55
C ARG A 30 -7.29 21.53 -0.16
N ALA A 31 -7.23 21.62 -1.49
CA ALA A 31 -6.11 21.14 -2.29
C ALA A 31 -4.85 22.02 -2.15
N SER A 32 -4.23 22.02 -0.96
CA SER A 32 -3.07 22.84 -0.62
C SER A 32 -2.06 22.05 0.20
N PHE A 33 -0.76 22.26 -0.06
CA PHE A 33 0.31 21.75 0.80
C PHE A 33 0.34 22.42 2.18
N ASP A 34 -0.56 23.34 2.52
CA ASP A 34 -0.78 23.79 3.89
C ASP A 34 -1.75 22.87 4.66
N ASP A 35 -2.64 22.16 3.93
CA ASP A 35 -3.60 21.20 4.47
C ASP A 35 -2.93 19.82 4.67
N GLU A 36 -3.14 19.23 5.84
CA GLU A 36 -2.52 17.96 6.22
C GLU A 36 -3.12 16.76 5.45
N GLU A 37 -4.40 16.79 5.15
CA GLU A 37 -5.09 15.73 4.40
C GLU A 37 -4.61 15.70 2.94
N PHE A 38 -4.41 16.87 2.34
CA PHE A 38 -3.81 16.95 1.01
C PHE A 38 -2.37 16.42 0.97
N ARG A 39 -1.51 16.79 1.94
CA ARG A 39 -0.15 16.21 2.04
C ARG A 39 -0.20 14.69 2.15
N ARG A 40 -1.06 14.17 3.04
CA ARG A 40 -1.22 12.72 3.25
C ARG A 40 -1.70 12.01 1.99
N LEU A 41 -2.61 12.62 1.23
CA LEU A 41 -3.08 12.11 -0.06
C LEU A 41 -1.92 11.94 -1.04
N VAL A 42 -1.11 12.99 -1.20
CA VAL A 42 0.06 12.98 -2.09
C VAL A 42 1.07 11.93 -1.65
N ASP A 43 1.41 11.87 -0.36
CA ASP A 43 2.37 10.91 0.18
C ASP A 43 1.90 9.46 0.02
N ALA A 44 0.62 9.19 0.28
CA ALA A 44 0.03 7.87 0.08
C ALA A 44 0.00 7.49 -1.40
N GLY A 45 -0.33 8.43 -2.29
CA GLY A 45 -0.30 8.22 -3.73
C GLY A 45 1.11 7.92 -4.25
N ILE A 46 2.12 8.63 -3.77
CA ILE A 46 3.53 8.34 -4.11
C ILE A 46 3.92 6.94 -3.63
N HIS A 47 3.52 6.57 -2.41
CA HIS A 47 3.78 5.22 -1.91
C HIS A 47 3.19 4.15 -2.85
N GLU A 48 1.93 4.33 -3.24
CA GLU A 48 1.18 3.36 -4.04
C GLU A 48 1.62 3.29 -5.50
N HIS A 49 1.75 4.43 -6.16
CA HIS A 49 1.98 4.52 -7.61
C HIS A 49 3.46 4.59 -7.98
N VAL A 50 4.34 4.89 -7.02
CA VAL A 50 5.78 5.02 -7.26
C VAL A 50 6.53 4.00 -6.42
N GLU A 51 6.45 4.09 -5.09
CA GLU A 51 7.38 3.36 -4.22
C GLU A 51 7.24 1.84 -4.36
N ARG A 52 6.00 1.33 -4.46
CA ARG A 52 5.69 -0.10 -4.63
C ARG A 52 5.86 -0.61 -6.06
N ARG A 53 6.00 0.28 -7.04
CA ARG A 53 6.05 -0.05 -8.46
C ARG A 53 7.48 0.08 -8.99
N LEU A 54 8.21 -1.04 -8.95
CA LEU A 54 9.63 -1.08 -9.34
C LEU A 54 9.87 -0.68 -10.80
N ASP A 55 8.91 -0.97 -11.68
CA ASP A 55 8.92 -0.52 -13.08
C ASP A 55 8.88 1.01 -13.17
N ILE A 56 7.97 1.65 -12.43
CA ILE A 56 7.86 3.11 -12.36
C ILE A 56 9.14 3.72 -11.78
N ARG A 57 9.67 3.19 -10.65
CA ARG A 57 10.94 3.68 -10.09
C ARG A 57 12.10 3.55 -11.08
N ALA A 58 12.19 2.43 -11.80
CA ALA A 58 13.24 2.21 -12.79
C ALA A 58 13.12 3.18 -13.97
N GLU A 59 11.91 3.52 -14.41
CA GLU A 59 11.68 4.52 -15.46
C GLU A 59 12.05 5.94 -15.00
N ILE A 60 11.72 6.31 -13.77
CA ILE A 60 12.18 7.56 -13.15
C ILE A 60 13.71 7.58 -13.14
N ALA A 61 14.37 6.53 -12.63
CA ALA A 61 15.83 6.42 -12.61
C ALA A 61 16.42 6.52 -14.03
N ALA A 62 15.82 5.87 -15.02
CA ALA A 62 16.25 5.94 -16.42
C ALA A 62 16.22 7.38 -16.96
N ARG A 63 15.14 8.13 -16.68
CA ARG A 63 15.03 9.53 -17.09
C ARG A 63 16.08 10.39 -16.38
N LEU A 64 16.26 10.20 -15.09
CA LEU A 64 17.23 10.95 -14.29
C LEU A 64 18.68 10.68 -14.74
N ARG A 65 19.03 9.42 -15.08
CA ARG A 65 20.38 9.04 -15.58
C ARG A 65 20.74 9.67 -16.91
N LYS A 66 19.76 10.01 -17.76
CA LYS A 66 20.00 10.70 -19.04
C LYS A 66 20.43 12.17 -18.85
N LEU A 67 20.29 12.72 -17.65
CA LEU A 67 20.61 14.10 -17.37
C LEU A 67 22.07 14.24 -16.95
N ARG A 68 22.83 15.06 -17.71
CA ARG A 68 24.28 15.24 -17.53
C ARG A 68 24.69 15.77 -16.15
N SER A 69 23.79 16.39 -15.41
CA SER A 69 24.07 17.08 -14.14
C SER A 69 23.28 16.54 -12.96
N MET A 70 22.70 15.33 -13.05
CA MET A 70 21.93 14.78 -11.94
C MET A 70 22.87 14.36 -10.79
N PRO A 71 22.65 14.81 -9.55
CA PRO A 71 23.45 14.36 -8.42
C PRO A 71 23.30 12.86 -8.20
N VAL A 72 24.42 12.14 -8.13
CA VAL A 72 24.47 10.68 -7.91
C VAL A 72 23.68 10.26 -6.67
N ARG A 73 23.64 11.09 -5.62
CA ARG A 73 22.86 10.80 -4.40
C ARG A 73 21.37 10.70 -4.66
N VAL A 74 20.80 11.56 -5.52
CA VAL A 74 19.38 11.53 -5.87
C VAL A 74 19.07 10.27 -6.67
N LEU A 75 19.94 9.91 -7.61
CA LEU A 75 19.82 8.66 -8.37
C LEU A 75 19.84 7.43 -7.47
N GLN A 76 20.82 7.34 -6.57
CA GLN A 76 20.94 6.25 -5.61
C GLN A 76 19.70 6.14 -4.72
N PHE A 77 19.12 7.26 -4.32
CA PHE A 77 17.92 7.29 -3.49
C PHE A 77 16.68 6.79 -4.24
N VAL A 78 16.50 7.15 -5.51
CA VAL A 78 15.40 6.61 -6.35
C VAL A 78 15.56 5.10 -6.59
N GLU A 79 16.80 4.67 -6.75
CA GLU A 79 17.19 3.29 -7.05
C GLU A 79 17.19 2.35 -5.85
N ASP A 80 17.26 2.90 -4.64
CA ASP A 80 17.10 2.16 -3.40
C ASP A 80 15.61 1.94 -3.15
N ILE A 81 15.17 0.69 -3.26
CA ILE A 81 13.74 0.36 -3.13
C ILE A 81 13.25 0.45 -1.69
N GLU A 82 14.16 0.53 -0.71
CA GLU A 82 13.85 0.75 0.70
C GLU A 82 13.70 2.24 1.02
N ALA A 83 14.17 3.14 0.15
CA ALA A 83 14.12 4.59 0.39
C ALA A 83 12.73 5.20 0.09
N PRO A 84 12.19 6.04 1.00
CA PRO A 84 10.89 6.70 0.83
C PRO A 84 11.00 7.89 -0.14
N LEU A 85 10.33 7.82 -1.29
CA LEU A 85 10.35 8.87 -2.32
C LEU A 85 9.34 9.99 -2.05
N ARG A 86 8.39 9.78 -1.13
CA ARG A 86 7.48 10.82 -0.64
C ARG A 86 8.19 12.00 0.04
N ASP A 87 9.45 11.85 0.43
CA ASP A 87 10.26 12.94 1.00
C ASP A 87 11.10 13.70 -0.06
N VAL A 88 10.95 13.39 -1.34
CA VAL A 88 11.76 13.96 -2.43
C VAL A 88 10.97 15.07 -3.14
N PRO A 89 11.30 16.37 -2.98
CA PRO A 89 10.50 17.47 -3.51
C PRO A 89 10.20 17.40 -5.00
N THR A 90 11.17 16.92 -5.80
CA THR A 90 11.02 16.74 -7.24
C THR A 90 9.95 15.68 -7.60
N ILE A 91 9.85 14.61 -6.81
CA ILE A 91 8.87 13.55 -6.98
C ILE A 91 7.49 14.05 -6.54
N ILE A 92 7.42 14.69 -5.37
CA ILE A 92 6.20 15.30 -4.84
C ILE A 92 5.58 16.24 -5.87
N GLN A 93 6.35 17.24 -6.32
CA GLN A 93 5.85 18.22 -7.28
C GLN A 93 5.37 17.56 -8.59
N SER A 94 6.20 16.66 -9.15
CA SER A 94 5.88 15.99 -10.43
C SER A 94 4.63 15.11 -10.32
N TYR A 95 4.47 14.40 -9.21
CA TYR A 95 3.33 13.53 -8.97
C TYR A 95 2.05 14.33 -8.73
N THR A 96 2.11 15.40 -7.94
CA THR A 96 0.98 16.31 -7.72
C THR A 96 0.52 16.96 -9.03
N ASP A 97 1.46 17.49 -9.83
CA ASP A 97 1.15 18.08 -11.14
C ASP A 97 0.54 17.04 -12.10
N TYR A 98 0.96 15.77 -11.99
CA TYR A 98 0.36 14.68 -12.75
C TYR A 98 -1.08 14.40 -12.28
N LEU A 99 -1.32 14.22 -10.98
CA LEU A 99 -2.67 13.94 -10.46
C LEU A 99 -3.67 15.03 -10.80
N ILE A 100 -3.29 16.31 -10.70
CA ILE A 100 -4.17 17.44 -11.06
C ILE A 100 -4.57 17.34 -12.54
N ARG A 101 -3.61 17.07 -13.43
CA ARG A 101 -3.92 16.91 -14.86
C ARG A 101 -4.73 15.67 -15.15
N THR A 102 -4.51 14.58 -14.43
CA THR A 102 -5.34 13.38 -14.53
C THR A 102 -6.77 13.72 -14.13
N LEU A 103 -6.98 14.38 -12.99
CA LEU A 103 -8.31 14.84 -12.56
C LEU A 103 -9.00 15.70 -13.63
N GLU A 104 -8.29 16.68 -14.20
CA GLU A 104 -8.81 17.52 -15.29
C GLU A 104 -9.19 16.70 -16.54
N GLN A 105 -8.40 15.67 -16.88
CA GLN A 105 -8.69 14.79 -18.02
C GLN A 105 -9.89 13.88 -17.76
N CYS A 106 -10.11 13.48 -16.51
CA CYS A 106 -11.19 12.60 -16.10
C CYS A 106 -12.52 13.34 -15.87
N ALA A 107 -12.53 14.67 -15.90
CA ALA A 107 -13.73 15.48 -15.58
C ALA A 107 -14.95 15.20 -16.48
N ASP A 108 -14.71 14.75 -17.72
CA ASP A 108 -15.77 14.39 -18.67
C ASP A 108 -16.15 12.90 -18.64
N GLU A 109 -15.44 12.07 -17.86
CA GLU A 109 -15.76 10.65 -17.72
C GLU A 109 -16.98 10.46 -16.82
N LYS A 110 -18.02 9.83 -17.37
CA LYS A 110 -19.22 9.52 -16.59
C LYS A 110 -18.97 8.29 -15.71
N PRO A 111 -19.37 8.33 -14.42
CA PRO A 111 -19.41 7.14 -13.59
C PRO A 111 -20.22 6.02 -14.26
N ASP A 112 -19.85 4.77 -13.97
CA ASP A 112 -20.69 3.64 -14.36
C ASP A 112 -21.99 3.69 -13.55
N GLU A 113 -23.09 4.04 -14.22
CA GLU A 113 -24.43 4.16 -13.64
C GLU A 113 -24.84 2.91 -12.84
N LYS A 114 -24.35 1.72 -13.20
CA LYS A 114 -24.65 0.49 -12.45
C LYS A 114 -23.90 0.44 -11.12
N ILE A 115 -22.65 0.91 -11.09
CA ILE A 115 -21.86 0.96 -9.86
C ILE A 115 -22.47 2.00 -8.93
N GLU A 116 -22.80 3.19 -9.45
CA GLU A 116 -23.44 4.28 -8.70
C GLU A 116 -24.76 3.83 -8.08
N ALA A 117 -25.69 3.32 -8.90
CA ALA A 117 -26.98 2.83 -8.41
C ALA A 117 -26.86 1.69 -7.40
N ALA A 118 -25.87 0.79 -7.55
CA ALA A 118 -25.63 -0.28 -6.59
C ALA A 118 -25.01 0.24 -5.29
N ALA A 119 -24.10 1.21 -5.37
CA ALA A 119 -23.50 1.84 -4.19
C ALA A 119 -24.55 2.61 -3.39
N ASP A 120 -25.37 3.44 -4.05
CA ASP A 120 -26.46 4.19 -3.40
C ASP A 120 -27.45 3.23 -2.72
N LEU A 121 -27.87 2.18 -3.42
CA LEU A 121 -28.77 1.18 -2.85
C LEU A 121 -28.20 0.52 -1.59
N LEU A 122 -26.90 0.21 -1.59
CA LEU A 122 -26.24 -0.44 -0.47
C LEU A 122 -26.04 0.49 0.73
N LEU A 123 -25.75 1.78 0.48
CA LEU A 123 -25.43 2.75 1.51
C LEU A 123 -26.68 3.44 2.09
N GLU A 124 -27.72 3.67 1.29
CA GLU A 124 -28.94 4.35 1.73
C GLU A 124 -29.97 3.40 2.36
N SER A 125 -29.90 2.10 2.07
CA SER A 125 -30.88 1.11 2.57
C SER A 125 -30.24 -0.23 2.96
N PRO A 126 -29.22 -0.23 3.83
CA PRO A 126 -28.52 -1.47 4.23
C PRO A 126 -29.44 -2.47 4.96
N GLU A 127 -30.54 -2.00 5.57
CA GLU A 127 -31.49 -2.85 6.29
C GLU A 127 -32.40 -3.70 5.37
N ASP A 128 -32.53 -3.34 4.08
CA ASP A 128 -33.20 -4.21 3.11
C ASP A 128 -32.21 -5.27 2.62
N GLY A 129 -32.16 -6.40 3.33
CA GLY A 129 -31.23 -7.48 3.02
C GLY A 129 -31.30 -7.98 1.57
N SER A 130 -32.47 -7.94 0.92
CA SER A 130 -32.59 -8.34 -0.48
C SER A 130 -32.00 -7.29 -1.43
N ALA A 131 -32.17 -6.01 -1.12
CA ALA A 131 -31.55 -4.92 -1.87
C ALA A 131 -30.02 -4.89 -1.69
N ALA A 132 -29.56 -5.01 -0.45
CA ALA A 132 -28.15 -5.09 -0.10
C ALA A 132 -27.47 -6.28 -0.79
N GLU A 133 -28.09 -7.46 -0.79
CA GLU A 133 -27.55 -8.63 -1.49
C GLU A 133 -27.36 -8.38 -2.99
N ARG A 134 -28.36 -7.81 -3.67
CA ARG A 134 -28.27 -7.49 -5.11
C ARG A 134 -27.19 -6.45 -5.40
N ALA A 135 -27.07 -5.44 -4.55
CA ALA A 135 -26.03 -4.43 -4.67
C ALA A 135 -24.63 -5.03 -4.51
N ILE A 136 -24.43 -5.87 -3.49
CA ILE A 136 -23.18 -6.59 -3.25
C ILE A 136 -22.83 -7.49 -4.45
N GLU A 137 -23.79 -8.22 -5.02
CA GLU A 137 -23.56 -9.04 -6.22
C GLU A 137 -23.18 -8.19 -7.44
N THR A 138 -23.87 -7.07 -7.63
CA THR A 138 -23.62 -6.17 -8.76
C THR A 138 -22.22 -5.58 -8.67
N LEU A 139 -21.88 -4.97 -7.52
CA LEU A 139 -20.55 -4.42 -7.25
C LEU A 139 -19.49 -5.52 -7.36
N GLY A 140 -19.73 -6.69 -6.75
CA GLY A 140 -18.84 -7.85 -6.75
C GLY A 140 -18.53 -8.43 -8.13
N SER A 141 -19.45 -8.25 -9.08
CA SER A 141 -19.27 -8.68 -10.47
C SER A 141 -18.42 -7.72 -11.32
N ILE A 142 -18.27 -6.47 -10.88
CA ILE A 142 -17.56 -5.41 -11.62
C ILE A 142 -16.19 -5.19 -10.96
N GLN A 143 -15.13 -5.67 -11.62
CA GLN A 143 -13.74 -5.51 -11.16
C GLN A 143 -13.24 -4.08 -11.43
N SER A 144 -13.61 -3.14 -10.55
CA SER A 144 -13.17 -1.74 -10.59
C SER A 144 -12.68 -1.27 -9.22
N ALA A 145 -11.87 -0.21 -9.20
CA ALA A 145 -11.42 0.39 -7.94
C ALA A 145 -12.60 0.97 -7.13
N ILE A 146 -13.62 1.50 -7.81
CA ILE A 146 -14.83 2.05 -7.17
C ILE A 146 -15.63 0.94 -6.47
N SER A 147 -15.94 -0.16 -7.18
CA SER A 147 -16.65 -1.30 -6.58
C SER A 147 -15.91 -1.86 -5.37
N ALA A 148 -14.59 -2.03 -5.51
CA ALA A 148 -13.76 -2.55 -4.43
C ALA A 148 -13.74 -1.62 -3.22
N ARG A 149 -13.71 -0.30 -3.42
CA ARG A 149 -13.78 0.70 -2.35
C ARG A 149 -15.10 0.66 -1.61
N VAL A 150 -16.22 0.67 -2.33
CA VAL A 150 -17.56 0.62 -1.71
C VAL A 150 -17.70 -0.65 -0.88
N LEU A 151 -17.35 -1.80 -1.46
CA LEU A 151 -17.40 -3.06 -0.74
C LEU A 151 -16.42 -3.12 0.45
N ALA A 152 -15.26 -2.46 0.35
CA ALA A 152 -14.33 -2.35 1.48
C ALA A 152 -14.92 -1.47 2.60
N HIS A 153 -15.57 -0.36 2.28
CA HIS A 153 -16.22 0.50 3.27
C HIS A 153 -17.33 -0.23 4.04
N VAL A 154 -18.19 -0.99 3.36
CA VAL A 154 -19.31 -1.67 4.04
C VAL A 154 -18.88 -2.84 4.93
N ILE A 155 -17.68 -3.40 4.74
CA ILE A 155 -17.13 -4.43 5.63
C ILE A 155 -16.32 -3.86 6.80
N SER A 156 -15.95 -2.57 6.79
CA SER A 156 -15.34 -1.93 7.96
C SER A 156 -16.36 -1.50 9.00
N GLU A 157 -17.58 -1.22 8.56
CA GLU A 157 -18.65 -0.71 9.40
C GLU A 157 -19.63 -1.85 9.78
N PRO A 158 -20.23 -1.82 10.97
CA PRO A 158 -21.22 -2.81 11.40
C PRO A 158 -22.62 -2.53 10.78
N ILE A 159 -22.68 -2.35 9.45
CA ILE A 159 -23.91 -1.95 8.72
C ILE A 159 -24.62 -3.11 8.02
N LEU A 160 -23.94 -4.23 7.79
CA LEU A 160 -24.51 -5.40 7.11
C LEU A 160 -24.88 -6.51 8.09
N GLU A 161 -25.88 -7.33 7.73
CA GLU A 161 -26.08 -8.63 8.35
C GLU A 161 -24.86 -9.54 8.11
N GLU A 162 -24.60 -10.47 9.05
CA GLU A 162 -23.36 -11.28 9.07
C GLU A 162 -23.12 -12.06 7.77
N ASP A 163 -24.16 -12.62 7.15
CA ASP A 163 -24.05 -13.37 5.91
C ASP A 163 -23.72 -12.47 4.70
N LEU A 164 -24.30 -11.27 4.65
CA LEU A 164 -24.01 -10.26 3.64
C LEU A 164 -22.60 -9.67 3.82
N GLU A 165 -22.16 -9.44 5.04
CA GLU A 165 -20.79 -9.02 5.35
C GLU A 165 -19.77 -10.06 4.86
N VAL A 166 -20.01 -11.35 5.12
CA VAL A 166 -19.17 -12.46 4.63
C VAL A 166 -19.17 -12.52 3.09
N LYS A 167 -20.31 -12.26 2.46
CA LYS A 167 -20.43 -12.22 0.99
C LYS A 167 -19.62 -11.05 0.41
N ALA A 168 -19.78 -9.84 0.97
CA ALA A 168 -19.02 -8.65 0.58
C ALA A 168 -17.51 -8.87 0.78
N TYR A 169 -17.10 -9.40 1.94
CA TYR A 169 -15.71 -9.75 2.23
C TYR A 169 -15.11 -10.67 1.17
N THR A 170 -15.85 -11.69 0.75
CA THR A 170 -15.42 -12.64 -0.29
C THR A 170 -15.16 -11.92 -1.62
N TYR A 171 -16.02 -10.99 -2.03
CA TYR A 171 -15.81 -10.19 -3.25
C TYR A 171 -14.61 -9.25 -3.13
N VAL A 172 -14.49 -8.51 -2.03
CA VAL A 172 -13.36 -7.59 -1.78
C VAL A 172 -12.04 -8.35 -1.82
N ARG A 173 -11.99 -9.55 -1.21
CA ARG A 173 -10.82 -10.43 -1.26
C ARG A 173 -10.47 -10.85 -2.68
N ALA A 174 -11.46 -11.19 -3.50
CA ALA A 174 -11.23 -11.54 -4.90
C ALA A 174 -10.76 -10.35 -5.75
N MET A 175 -11.10 -9.12 -5.35
CA MET A 175 -10.67 -7.87 -6.00
C MET A 175 -9.30 -7.37 -5.55
N TRP A 176 -8.62 -8.04 -4.61
CA TRP A 176 -7.31 -7.60 -4.15
C TRP A 176 -6.31 -7.50 -5.31
N PRO A 177 -5.54 -6.39 -5.46
CA PRO A 177 -5.31 -5.31 -4.51
C PRO A 177 -6.09 -4.01 -4.76
N LEU A 178 -7.20 -4.03 -5.52
CA LEU A 178 -7.98 -2.83 -5.85
C LEU A 178 -8.44 -1.99 -4.64
N PRO A 179 -8.93 -2.55 -3.51
CA PRO A 179 -9.38 -1.75 -2.36
C PRO A 179 -8.22 -1.20 -1.51
N ARG A 180 -6.99 -1.65 -1.77
CA ARG A 180 -5.82 -1.39 -0.93
C ARG A 180 -5.51 0.10 -0.76
N PRO A 181 -5.50 0.95 -1.81
CA PRO A 181 -5.25 2.38 -1.66
C PRO A 181 -6.20 3.05 -0.67
N TYR A 182 -7.49 2.76 -0.77
CA TYR A 182 -8.52 3.28 0.13
C TYR A 182 -8.29 2.82 1.58
N ILE A 183 -8.13 1.50 1.80
CA ILE A 183 -7.91 0.95 3.15
C ILE A 183 -6.67 1.59 3.81
N PHE A 184 -5.55 1.66 3.09
CA PHE A 184 -4.31 2.20 3.66
C PHE A 184 -4.37 3.72 3.88
N TYR A 185 -5.08 4.46 3.04
CA TYR A 185 -5.32 5.88 3.25
C TYR A 185 -6.18 6.11 4.49
N SER A 186 -7.26 5.34 4.65
CA SER A 186 -8.23 5.46 5.73
C SER A 186 -7.74 4.94 7.10
N LEU A 187 -6.72 4.07 7.13
CA LEU A 187 -6.11 3.60 8.40
C LEU A 187 -5.13 4.61 9.02
N LYS A 188 -4.39 5.36 8.20
CA LYS A 188 -3.38 6.34 8.67
C LYS A 188 -3.85 7.42 9.65
N PRO A 189 -5.12 7.88 9.69
CA PRO A 189 -5.54 8.85 10.68
C PRO A 189 -5.70 8.28 12.10
N HIS A 190 -5.78 6.95 12.29
CA HIS A 190 -6.15 6.31 13.57
C HIS A 190 -7.36 6.99 14.27
N ALA A 191 -8.23 7.61 13.47
CA ALA A 191 -9.33 8.47 13.91
C ALA A 191 -10.69 7.77 13.71
N HIS A 192 -10.66 6.45 13.54
CA HIS A 192 -11.86 5.64 13.46
C HIS A 192 -12.45 5.47 14.87
N GLU A 193 -13.79 5.46 14.94
CA GLU A 193 -14.52 5.24 16.19
C GLU A 193 -14.25 3.82 16.71
N ASP A 194 -14.30 2.84 15.81
CA ASP A 194 -14.00 1.42 16.06
C ASP A 194 -12.90 0.89 15.13
N ILE A 195 -12.14 -0.11 15.58
CA ILE A 195 -11.08 -0.72 14.76
C ILE A 195 -11.73 -1.52 13.62
N PRO A 196 -11.43 -1.24 12.34
CA PRO A 196 -12.05 -1.93 11.20
C PRO A 196 -11.48 -3.35 11.03
N PHE A 197 -11.87 -4.27 11.91
CA PHE A 197 -11.28 -5.60 12.05
C PHE A 197 -11.20 -6.37 10.72
N ARG A 198 -12.25 -6.30 9.88
CA ARG A 198 -12.29 -6.99 8.58
C ARG A 198 -11.24 -6.50 7.61
N TRP A 199 -10.84 -5.23 7.66
CA TRP A 199 -9.72 -4.76 6.85
C TRP A 199 -8.44 -5.48 7.24
N PHE A 200 -8.14 -5.60 8.54
CA PHE A 200 -6.95 -6.30 8.99
C PHE A 200 -7.01 -7.80 8.70
N GLN A 201 -8.18 -8.42 8.84
CA GLN A 201 -8.40 -9.81 8.42
C GLN A 201 -8.09 -9.96 6.92
N LEU A 202 -8.59 -9.05 6.09
CA LEU A 202 -8.32 -9.01 4.65
C LEU A 202 -6.83 -8.85 4.35
N LEU A 203 -6.11 -7.98 5.06
CA LEU A 203 -4.66 -7.80 4.90
C LEU A 203 -3.90 -9.11 5.16
N ILE A 204 -4.29 -9.87 6.19
CA ILE A 204 -3.69 -11.15 6.54
C ILE A 204 -4.04 -12.22 5.50
N ASP A 205 -5.31 -12.33 5.12
CA ASP A 205 -5.82 -13.29 4.15
C ASP A 205 -5.24 -13.10 2.74
N CYS A 206 -5.01 -11.84 2.34
CA CYS A 206 -4.37 -11.46 1.10
C CYS A 206 -2.84 -11.39 1.20
N ARG A 207 -2.27 -11.72 2.36
CA ARG A 207 -0.83 -11.76 2.63
C ARG A 207 -0.12 -10.44 2.31
N GLU A 208 -0.75 -9.33 2.68
CA GLU A 208 -0.18 -8.00 2.51
C GLU A 208 1.08 -7.85 3.34
N ALA A 209 2.16 -7.37 2.70
CA ALA A 209 3.50 -7.31 3.29
C ALA A 209 3.64 -6.32 4.45
N SER A 210 2.62 -5.51 4.71
CA SER A 210 2.59 -4.53 5.79
C SER A 210 1.53 -4.86 6.83
N ALA A 211 0.81 -5.99 6.71
CA ALA A 211 -0.30 -6.35 7.60
C ALA A 211 0.13 -6.37 9.09
N VAL A 212 1.29 -6.96 9.39
CA VAL A 212 1.84 -6.99 10.76
C VAL A 212 2.14 -5.59 11.26
N ASP A 213 2.79 -4.76 10.44
CA ASP A 213 3.15 -3.40 10.83
C ASP A 213 1.90 -2.57 11.11
N ARG A 214 0.84 -2.70 10.28
CA ARG A 214 -0.45 -2.03 10.49
C ARG A 214 -1.15 -2.46 11.77
N ILE A 215 -1.16 -3.76 12.08
CA ILE A 215 -1.72 -4.25 13.35
C ILE A 215 -0.95 -3.66 14.54
N LEU A 216 0.38 -3.61 14.46
CA LEU A 216 1.21 -3.05 15.53
C LEU A 216 1.01 -1.54 15.68
N GLU A 217 0.82 -0.81 14.58
CA GLU A 217 0.48 0.63 14.62
C GLU A 217 -0.82 0.87 15.38
N GLU A 218 -1.89 0.09 15.15
CA GLU A 218 -3.14 0.23 15.92
C GLU A 218 -2.96 -0.09 17.41
N VAL A 219 -2.19 -1.14 17.74
CA VAL A 219 -1.87 -1.44 19.13
C VAL A 219 -1.12 -0.27 19.78
N LEU A 220 -0.18 0.34 19.09
CA LEU A 220 0.58 1.48 19.61
C LEU A 220 -0.29 2.73 19.78
N ALA A 221 -1.19 2.99 18.83
CA ALA A 221 -2.10 4.13 18.86
C ALA A 221 -3.17 3.98 19.96
N HIS A 222 -3.80 2.81 20.08
CA HIS A 222 -5.02 2.64 20.86
C HIS A 222 -4.85 1.91 22.19
N ALA A 223 -3.73 1.24 22.48
CA ALA A 223 -3.62 0.39 23.69
C ALA A 223 -3.82 1.10 25.04
N LYS A 224 -3.66 2.43 25.11
CA LYS A 224 -3.93 3.19 26.34
C LYS A 224 -5.43 3.45 26.57
N HIS A 225 -6.26 3.28 25.54
CA HIS A 225 -7.69 3.51 25.58
C HIS A 225 -8.41 2.21 25.94
N PRO A 226 -9.10 2.15 27.10
CA PRO A 226 -9.75 0.91 27.56
C PRO A 226 -10.80 0.36 26.61
N ASP A 227 -11.49 1.24 25.88
CA ASP A 227 -12.61 0.88 25.00
C ASP A 227 -12.15 -0.02 23.83
N TYR A 228 -10.92 0.18 23.34
CA TYR A 228 -10.33 -0.62 22.26
C TYR A 228 -9.73 -1.95 22.72
N ARG A 229 -9.78 -2.28 24.03
CA ARG A 229 -9.00 -3.40 24.56
C ARG A 229 -9.41 -4.75 23.98
N GLU A 230 -10.71 -4.98 23.80
CA GLU A 230 -11.21 -6.24 23.24
C GLU A 230 -10.88 -6.36 21.75
N ASP A 231 -11.06 -5.28 21.00
CA ASP A 231 -10.73 -5.22 19.57
C ASP A 231 -9.24 -5.41 19.32
N LEU A 232 -8.38 -4.75 20.11
CA LEU A 232 -6.93 -4.94 20.02
C LEU A 232 -6.52 -6.38 20.36
N LEU A 233 -7.20 -7.04 21.30
CA LEU A 233 -6.96 -8.44 21.59
C LEU A 233 -7.37 -9.34 20.41
N ALA A 234 -8.52 -9.09 19.79
CA ALA A 234 -8.94 -9.81 18.59
C ALA A 234 -7.96 -9.57 17.42
N LEU A 235 -7.53 -8.31 17.25
CA LEU A 235 -6.63 -7.88 16.20
C LEU A 235 -5.26 -8.56 16.29
N VAL A 236 -4.66 -8.63 17.48
CA VAL A 236 -3.35 -9.30 17.64
C VAL A 236 -3.44 -10.81 17.46
N GLU A 237 -4.60 -11.45 17.67
CA GLU A 237 -4.75 -12.88 17.37
C GLU A 237 -4.64 -13.17 15.87
N LEU A 238 -4.95 -12.21 14.98
CA LEU A 238 -4.71 -12.34 13.55
C LEU A 238 -3.21 -12.53 13.22
N LEU A 239 -2.29 -12.06 14.07
CA LEU A 239 -0.85 -12.27 13.91
C LEU A 239 -0.44 -13.75 14.00
N ALA A 240 -1.31 -14.63 14.54
CA ALA A 240 -1.08 -16.07 14.51
C ALA A 240 -1.18 -16.64 13.09
N GLU A 241 -1.99 -16.02 12.23
CA GLU A 241 -2.21 -16.42 10.85
C GLU A 241 -1.28 -15.67 9.87
N ALA A 242 -0.61 -14.62 10.35
CA ALA A 242 0.39 -13.90 9.60
C ALA A 242 1.53 -14.83 9.15
N ARG A 243 1.81 -14.81 7.84
CA ARG A 243 2.93 -15.55 7.24
C ARG A 243 4.23 -14.75 7.21
N ASP A 244 4.27 -13.57 7.82
CA ASP A 244 5.47 -12.74 7.88
C ASP A 244 6.52 -13.40 8.78
N PRO A 245 7.69 -13.83 8.23
CA PRO A 245 8.74 -14.43 9.02
C PRO A 245 9.34 -13.48 10.07
N GLN A 246 9.16 -12.17 9.90
CA GLN A 246 9.65 -11.14 10.81
C GLN A 246 8.65 -10.75 11.89
N THR A 247 7.47 -11.40 11.97
CA THR A 247 6.42 -11.05 12.95
C THR A 247 6.97 -10.95 14.38
N GLU A 248 7.74 -11.95 14.82
CA GLU A 248 8.31 -11.96 16.17
C GLU A 248 9.37 -10.86 16.36
N GLU A 249 10.24 -10.65 15.36
CA GLU A 249 11.24 -9.58 15.39
C GLU A 249 10.59 -8.20 15.47
N LYS A 250 9.51 -7.96 14.72
CA LYS A 250 8.74 -6.71 14.75
C LYS A 250 8.09 -6.47 16.11
N ILE A 251 7.50 -7.50 16.73
CA ILE A 251 6.97 -7.41 18.10
C ILE A 251 8.09 -7.11 19.12
N LEU A 252 9.24 -7.76 18.99
CA LEU A 252 10.38 -7.49 19.87
C LEU A 252 10.92 -6.06 19.70
N LYS A 253 10.92 -5.52 18.48
CA LYS A 253 11.26 -4.10 18.24
C LYS A 253 10.31 -3.16 18.98
N VAL A 254 9.02 -3.46 18.98
CA VAL A 254 8.02 -2.70 19.75
C VAL A 254 8.34 -2.73 21.24
N PHE A 255 8.65 -3.90 21.83
CA PHE A 255 9.01 -3.97 23.25
C PHE A 255 10.27 -3.17 23.62
N ASN A 256 11.22 -3.11 22.69
CA ASN A 256 12.50 -2.43 22.93
C ASN A 256 12.43 -0.91 22.66
N SER A 257 11.30 -0.40 22.17
CA SER A 257 11.11 1.04 21.99
C SER A 257 10.74 1.71 23.31
N GLU A 258 11.43 2.81 23.63
CA GLU A 258 11.19 3.61 24.84
C GLU A 258 9.82 4.30 24.82
N GLU A 259 9.22 4.45 23.63
CA GLU A 259 7.93 5.12 23.43
C GLU A 259 6.72 4.18 23.63
N THR A 260 6.97 2.86 23.72
CA THR A 260 5.90 1.87 23.82
C THR A 260 5.23 1.89 25.19
N SER A 261 3.89 1.97 25.18
CA SER A 261 3.12 1.95 26.41
C SER A 261 3.13 0.58 27.09
N ARG A 262 3.06 0.58 28.43
CA ARG A 262 2.92 -0.66 29.20
C ARG A 262 1.70 -1.50 28.77
N ALA A 263 0.59 -0.84 28.44
CA ALA A 263 -0.63 -1.52 27.99
C ALA A 263 -0.42 -2.24 26.65
N ALA A 264 0.28 -1.62 25.69
CA ALA A 264 0.67 -2.26 24.44
C ALA A 264 1.57 -3.49 24.70
N CYS A 265 2.54 -3.36 25.61
CA CYS A 265 3.40 -4.47 26.00
C CYS A 265 2.58 -5.64 26.59
N GLU A 266 1.63 -5.36 27.48
CA GLU A 266 0.79 -6.39 28.12
C GLU A 266 -0.08 -7.16 27.11
N ILE A 267 -0.65 -6.46 26.11
CA ILE A 267 -1.42 -7.09 25.02
C ILE A 267 -0.53 -8.05 24.21
N LEU A 268 0.63 -7.58 23.75
CA LEU A 268 1.55 -8.34 22.91
C LEU A 268 2.21 -9.50 23.67
N GLU A 269 2.55 -9.32 24.94
CA GLU A 269 3.02 -10.41 25.80
C GLU A 269 1.96 -11.51 25.96
N GLY A 270 0.70 -11.11 26.13
CA GLY A 270 -0.43 -12.04 26.22
C GLY A 270 -0.53 -12.91 24.97
N PHE A 271 -0.42 -12.30 23.80
CA PHE A 271 -0.38 -13.01 22.52
C PHE A 271 0.81 -13.99 22.44
N LEU A 272 2.05 -13.55 22.73
CA LEU A 272 3.23 -14.41 22.64
C LEU A 272 3.14 -15.63 23.58
N LYS A 273 2.63 -15.45 24.81
CA LYS A 273 2.40 -16.55 25.76
C LYS A 273 1.40 -17.59 25.21
N ARG A 274 0.34 -17.15 24.52
CA ARG A 274 -0.66 -18.03 23.88
C ARG A 274 -0.15 -18.68 22.60
N LYS A 275 0.69 -17.98 21.82
CA LYS A 275 1.29 -18.53 20.60
C LYS A 275 2.25 -19.68 20.90
N GLN A 276 3.07 -19.56 21.94
CA GLN A 276 4.03 -20.61 22.36
C GLN A 276 3.36 -21.96 22.70
N THR A 277 2.05 -21.96 22.99
CA THR A 277 1.28 -23.18 23.26
C THR A 277 0.64 -23.82 22.02
N LYS A 278 0.68 -23.17 20.85
CA LYS A 278 0.02 -23.60 19.61
C LYS A 278 0.97 -23.59 18.41
N THR A 279 1.91 -24.53 18.32
CA THR A 279 2.76 -24.65 17.12
C THR A 279 2.04 -25.45 16.03
N GLN A 280 1.49 -24.79 15.01
CA GLN A 280 0.83 -25.42 13.86
C GLN A 280 1.77 -25.63 12.65
N LYS A 281 1.53 -26.73 11.92
CA LYS A 281 2.21 -27.17 10.69
C LYS A 281 1.73 -26.36 9.48
N GLY A 282 2.64 -25.69 8.78
CA GLY A 282 2.33 -24.93 7.57
C GLY A 282 2.26 -25.78 6.30
N THR A 283 1.25 -25.53 5.47
CA THR A 283 1.11 -26.04 4.10
C THR A 283 1.74 -25.10 3.07
N ASN A 284 2.50 -25.70 2.15
CA ASN A 284 3.21 -25.05 1.06
C ASN A 284 2.24 -24.46 0.02
N ILE A 285 2.10 -23.14 0.03
CA ILE A 285 1.65 -22.34 -1.11
C ILE A 285 2.66 -21.21 -1.25
N ALA A 286 3.11 -20.93 -2.47
CA ALA A 286 4.13 -19.93 -2.80
C ALA A 286 3.96 -18.63 -1.99
N ASP A 287 5.05 -18.19 -1.38
CA ASP A 287 5.07 -17.18 -0.32
C ASP A 287 5.36 -15.78 -0.89
N PRO A 288 4.44 -14.80 -0.76
CA PRO A 288 4.68 -13.42 -1.15
C PRO A 288 5.87 -12.77 -0.44
N TRP A 289 6.20 -13.21 0.77
CA TRP A 289 7.37 -12.72 1.53
C TRP A 289 8.69 -13.21 0.95
N ALA A 290 8.71 -14.44 0.44
CA ALA A 290 9.81 -14.90 -0.40
C ALA A 290 9.98 -14.03 -1.66
N SER A 291 8.94 -13.31 -2.11
CA SER A 291 9.07 -12.33 -3.19
C SER A 291 9.70 -11.01 -2.72
N LEU A 292 9.27 -10.44 -1.59
CA LEU A 292 9.81 -9.16 -1.09
C LEU A 292 11.27 -9.27 -0.62
N GLU A 293 11.62 -10.30 0.16
CA GLU A 293 13.00 -10.52 0.60
C GLU A 293 13.93 -10.76 -0.60
N ARG A 294 13.43 -11.48 -1.61
CA ARG A 294 14.10 -11.70 -2.89
C ARG A 294 14.31 -10.38 -3.65
N LEU A 295 13.35 -9.46 -3.61
CA LEU A 295 13.48 -8.13 -4.22
C LEU A 295 14.51 -7.26 -3.49
N TYR A 296 14.54 -7.25 -2.15
CA TYR A 296 15.58 -6.53 -1.39
C TYR A 296 16.97 -7.11 -1.64
N LYS A 297 17.09 -8.44 -1.68
CA LYS A 297 18.36 -9.12 -2.04
C LYS A 297 18.80 -8.75 -3.47
N ALA A 298 17.88 -8.72 -4.44
CA ALA A 298 18.17 -8.25 -5.79
C ALA A 298 18.59 -6.79 -5.83
N ASN A 299 17.89 -5.90 -5.11
CA ASN A 299 18.23 -4.49 -5.09
C ASN A 299 19.62 -4.25 -4.50
N LYS A 300 20.01 -4.97 -3.44
CA LYS A 300 21.38 -4.92 -2.90
C LYS A 300 22.44 -5.33 -3.94
N LYS A 301 22.17 -6.39 -4.72
CA LYS A 301 23.05 -6.79 -5.84
C LYS A 301 23.11 -5.72 -6.93
N TYR A 302 21.96 -5.16 -7.28
CA TYR A 302 21.85 -4.07 -8.26
C TYR A 302 22.61 -2.82 -7.81
N LEU A 303 22.39 -2.32 -6.59
CA LEU A 303 23.08 -1.13 -6.05
C LEU A 303 24.60 -1.33 -6.03
N ALA A 304 25.08 -2.55 -5.77
CA ALA A 304 26.51 -2.87 -5.87
C ALA A 304 27.03 -2.80 -7.31
N ALA A 305 26.23 -3.18 -8.31
CA ALA A 305 26.56 -3.03 -9.72
C ALA A 305 26.50 -1.56 -10.18
N ALA A 306 25.48 -0.81 -9.73
CA ALA A 306 25.33 0.61 -10.01
C ALA A 306 26.53 1.42 -9.49
N ARG A 307 27.03 1.14 -8.28
CA ARG A 307 28.25 1.78 -7.76
C ARG A 307 29.49 1.55 -8.64
N LEU A 308 29.64 0.36 -9.21
CA LEU A 308 30.74 0.06 -10.16
C LEU A 308 30.57 0.81 -11.47
N PHE A 309 29.32 0.95 -11.94
CA PHE A 309 29.00 1.74 -13.13
C PHE A 309 29.38 3.21 -12.92
N GLU A 310 29.00 3.80 -11.77
CA GLU A 310 29.34 5.19 -11.43
C GLU A 310 30.84 5.42 -11.27
N SER A 311 31.60 4.41 -10.79
CA SER A 311 33.05 4.50 -10.68
C SER A 311 33.80 4.28 -12.00
N GLY A 312 33.09 4.06 -13.11
CA GLY A 312 33.66 3.86 -14.44
C GLY A 312 34.07 2.42 -14.79
N ASP A 313 33.90 1.46 -13.87
CA ASP A 313 34.17 0.04 -14.13
C ASP A 313 32.95 -0.65 -14.76
N LYS A 314 32.61 -0.22 -15.98
CA LYS A 314 31.44 -0.71 -16.72
C LYS A 314 31.49 -2.22 -16.99
N ALA A 315 32.69 -2.79 -17.15
CA ALA A 315 32.85 -4.21 -17.42
C ALA A 315 32.54 -5.08 -16.19
N ALA A 316 32.99 -4.67 -15.00
CA ALA A 316 32.60 -5.33 -13.76
C ALA A 316 31.11 -5.12 -13.43
N ALA A 317 30.59 -3.91 -13.67
CA ALA A 317 29.16 -3.62 -13.51
C ALA A 317 28.30 -4.55 -14.38
N ASN A 318 28.59 -4.66 -15.68
CA ASN A 318 27.86 -5.52 -16.61
C ASN A 318 27.85 -7.00 -16.19
N ARG A 319 28.99 -7.53 -15.71
CA ARG A 319 29.05 -8.92 -15.20
C ARG A 319 28.12 -9.14 -14.01
N LYS A 320 28.08 -8.21 -13.05
CA LYS A 320 27.16 -8.30 -11.91
C LYS A 320 25.69 -8.17 -12.32
N LEU A 321 25.40 -7.32 -13.30
CA LEU A 321 24.05 -7.20 -13.86
C LEU A 321 23.63 -8.50 -14.56
N ASP A 322 24.52 -9.15 -15.31
CA ASP A 322 24.26 -10.45 -15.93
C ASP A 322 23.98 -11.55 -14.90
N GLU A 323 24.75 -11.59 -13.81
CA GLU A 323 24.51 -12.51 -12.69
C GLU A 323 23.14 -12.27 -12.06
N LEU A 324 22.77 -11.01 -11.79
CA LEU A 324 21.47 -10.66 -11.26
C LEU A 324 20.33 -11.04 -12.21
N LEU A 325 20.47 -10.77 -13.50
CA LEU A 325 19.44 -11.08 -14.50
C LEU A 325 19.31 -12.59 -14.79
N ARG A 326 20.33 -13.41 -14.50
CA ARG A 326 20.17 -14.87 -14.52
C ARG A 326 19.28 -15.36 -13.38
N GLU A 327 19.34 -14.71 -12.22
CA GLU A 327 18.51 -15.05 -11.06
C GLU A 327 17.12 -14.40 -11.13
N GLN A 328 17.04 -13.19 -11.66
CA GLN A 328 15.82 -12.39 -11.80
C GLN A 328 15.78 -11.70 -13.18
N PRO A 329 15.35 -12.43 -14.23
CA PRO A 329 15.37 -11.94 -15.61
C PRO A 329 14.64 -10.62 -15.83
N ASP A 330 13.56 -10.40 -15.08
CA ASP A 330 12.68 -9.24 -15.26
C ASP A 330 12.98 -8.09 -14.29
N TYR A 331 14.12 -8.10 -13.60
CA TYR A 331 14.44 -7.08 -12.60
C TYR A 331 14.62 -5.68 -13.25
N PRO A 332 13.69 -4.71 -13.04
CA PRO A 332 13.59 -3.53 -13.89
C PRO A 332 14.82 -2.63 -13.88
N PHE A 333 15.43 -2.42 -12.71
CA PHE A 333 16.63 -1.60 -12.59
C PHE A 333 17.84 -2.20 -13.30
N ALA A 334 17.99 -3.52 -13.28
CA ALA A 334 19.11 -4.17 -13.96
C ALA A 334 18.96 -4.08 -15.49
N LEU A 335 17.74 -4.30 -16.00
CA LEU A 335 17.42 -4.11 -17.42
C LEU A 335 17.66 -2.66 -17.85
N MET A 336 17.20 -1.71 -17.05
CA MET A 336 17.39 -0.28 -17.27
C MET A 336 18.87 0.11 -17.34
N LEU A 337 19.68 -0.28 -16.35
CA LEU A 337 21.09 0.09 -16.31
C LEU A 337 21.88 -0.59 -17.44
N LYS A 338 21.52 -1.82 -17.82
CA LYS A 338 22.11 -2.50 -18.99
C LYS A 338 21.81 -1.81 -20.32
N ALA A 339 20.66 -1.17 -20.45
CA ALA A 339 20.34 -0.40 -21.66
C ALA A 339 21.16 0.90 -21.78
N LEU A 340 21.86 1.30 -20.70
CA LEU A 340 22.69 2.50 -20.63
C LEU A 340 24.20 2.21 -20.70
N THR A 341 24.64 0.95 -20.51
CA THR A 341 26.04 0.53 -20.68
C THR A 341 26.42 0.42 -22.14
#